data_AF-A0A819WY28-F1
#
_entry.id   AF-A0A819WY28-F1
#
_cell.length_a   1.000
_cell.length_b   1.000
_cell.length_c   1.000
_cell.angle_alpha   90.00
_cell.angle_beta   90.00
_cell.angle_gamma   90.00
#
_symmetry.space_group_name_H-M   'P 1'
#
loop_
_entity.id
_entity.type
_entity.pdbx_description
1 polymer ?
#
loop_
_entity_poly.entity_id
_entity_poly.type
_entity_poly.pdbx_seq_one_letter_code
_entity_poly.pdbx_strand_id
1 'polypeptide(L)'
;MIHGIQQHIISDLNFNSSFILHREHSENQLTAMMKHIESNLSLPVTNDSLRNFAQLIYLSQINQAMTLKSVSDLCRLHSSTDMINPKTGQGHTMGLMYWQINDIWQAPTWATIEYGLKWKMSHYYVGHMYAP
;
A
#
# COMPACT_ATOMS: atom_id res chain seq x y z
N MET A 1 -0.08 4.18 3.91
CA MET A 1 0.84 4.91 3.02
C MET A 1 1.35 6.24 3.60
N ILE A 2 1.00 6.71 4.81
CA ILE A 2 1.41 8.05 5.32
C ILE A 2 1.62 8.05 6.86
N HIS A 3 2.40 7.14 7.46
CA HIS A 3 2.54 7.16 8.94
C HIS A 3 3.64 8.11 9.43
N GLY A 4 4.70 8.35 8.64
CA GLY A 4 5.78 9.30 8.98
C GLY A 4 5.40 10.79 9.03
N ILE A 5 4.17 11.17 8.66
CA ILE A 5 3.71 12.58 8.60
C ILE A 5 3.08 13.06 9.93
N GLN A 6 2.96 12.18 10.93
CA GLN A 6 2.31 12.50 12.21
C GLN A 6 3.03 13.57 13.07
N GLN A 7 4.21 14.07 12.67
CA GLN A 7 4.98 15.08 13.42
C GLN A 7 4.73 16.54 12.96
N HIS A 8 3.70 16.80 12.17
CA HIS A 8 3.39 18.13 11.63
C HIS A 8 2.15 18.78 12.28
N ILE A 9 1.91 20.06 11.96
CA ILE A 9 0.84 20.89 12.52
C ILE A 9 -0.51 20.20 12.26
N ILE A 10 -1.40 20.22 13.25
CA ILE A 10 -2.71 19.52 13.20
C ILE A 10 -3.53 19.95 11.96
N SER A 11 -3.38 21.19 11.49
CA SER A 11 -4.03 21.70 10.28
C SER A 11 -3.68 20.94 9.00
N ASP A 12 -2.51 20.32 8.95
CA ASP A 12 -1.97 19.64 7.77
C ASP A 12 -2.38 18.17 7.72
N LEU A 13 -2.97 17.64 8.80
CA LEU A 13 -3.36 16.24 8.95
C LEU A 13 -4.74 15.97 8.32
N ASN A 14 -4.87 16.30 7.04
CA ASN A 14 -6.03 16.02 6.21
C ASN A 14 -5.56 15.65 4.79
N PHE A 15 -6.22 14.68 4.15
CA PHE A 15 -5.89 14.21 2.79
C PHE A 15 -6.01 15.29 1.72
N ASN A 16 -6.94 16.25 1.90
CA ASN A 16 -7.12 17.36 0.96
C ASN A 16 -6.30 18.60 1.34
N SER A 17 -5.39 18.50 2.31
CA SER A 17 -4.53 19.63 2.69
C SER A 17 -3.52 19.93 1.58
N SER A 18 -3.16 21.20 1.43
CA SER A 18 -2.10 21.62 0.52
C SER A 18 -0.77 20.93 0.82
N PHE A 19 -0.51 20.61 2.08
CA PHE A 19 0.67 19.88 2.53
C PHE A 19 0.72 18.44 1.99
N ILE A 20 -0.36 17.66 2.16
CA ILE A 20 -0.40 16.28 1.68
C ILE A 20 -0.35 16.23 0.16
N LEU A 21 -1.11 17.10 -0.51
CA LEU A 21 -1.12 17.20 -1.97
C LEU A 21 0.26 17.62 -2.51
N HIS A 22 0.97 18.53 -1.84
CA HIS A 22 2.33 18.91 -2.22
C HIS A 22 3.31 17.72 -2.13
N ARG A 23 3.10 16.80 -1.20
CA ARG A 23 3.95 15.61 -1.03
C ARG A 23 3.52 14.41 -1.87
N GLU A 24 2.32 14.45 -2.45
CA GLU A 24 1.88 13.48 -3.45
C GLU A 24 2.50 13.86 -4.80
N HIS A 25 3.45 13.04 -5.28
CA HIS A 25 4.11 13.28 -6.56
C HIS A 25 3.60 12.36 -7.68
N SER A 26 2.57 11.57 -7.39
CA SER A 26 1.91 10.73 -8.39
C SER A 26 0.54 11.30 -8.68
N GLU A 27 0.23 11.52 -9.96
CA GLU A 27 -1.10 11.99 -10.37
C GLU A 27 -2.17 10.96 -9.97
N ASN A 28 -3.23 11.42 -9.30
CA ASN A 28 -4.42 10.64 -8.93
C ASN A 28 -4.19 9.42 -8.02
N GLN A 29 -3.04 9.28 -7.38
CA GLN A 29 -2.72 8.09 -6.59
C GLN A 29 -3.58 8.00 -5.33
N LEU A 30 -3.76 9.11 -4.61
CA LEU A 30 -4.61 9.15 -3.42
C LEU A 30 -6.05 8.81 -3.77
N THR A 31 -6.58 9.36 -4.87
CA THR A 31 -7.94 9.04 -5.35
C THR A 31 -8.09 7.57 -5.71
N ALA A 32 -7.13 6.99 -6.43
CA ALA A 32 -7.14 5.57 -6.77
C ALA A 32 -7.05 4.68 -5.52
N MET A 33 -6.20 5.06 -4.56
CA MET A 33 -6.07 4.37 -3.28
C MET A 33 -7.38 4.39 -2.50
N MET A 34 -8.04 5.55 -2.39
CA MET A 34 -9.33 5.65 -1.72
C MET A 34 -10.39 4.77 -2.39
N LYS A 35 -10.46 4.78 -3.72
CA LYS A 35 -11.37 3.93 -4.49
C LYS A 35 -11.11 2.44 -4.25
N HIS A 36 -9.85 2.02 -4.15
CA HIS A 36 -9.49 0.65 -3.81
C HIS A 36 -9.91 0.26 -2.40
N ILE A 37 -9.71 1.16 -1.43
CA ILE A 37 -10.17 0.98 -0.05
C ILE A 37 -11.69 0.83 -0.03
N GLU A 38 -12.43 1.77 -0.63
CA GLU A 38 -13.91 1.75 -0.70
C GLU A 38 -14.48 0.45 -1.28
N SER A 39 -13.77 -0.17 -2.22
CA SER A 39 -14.23 -1.40 -2.86
C SER A 39 -14.18 -2.63 -1.94
N ASN A 40 -13.35 -2.63 -0.90
CA ASN A 40 -13.13 -3.81 -0.04
C ASN A 40 -13.23 -3.53 1.47
N LEU A 41 -13.19 -2.27 1.90
CA LEU A 41 -13.12 -1.83 3.29
C LEU A 41 -14.10 -0.67 3.51
N SER A 42 -14.75 -0.65 4.68
CA SER A 42 -15.64 0.46 5.04
C SER A 42 -14.85 1.72 5.37
N LEU A 43 -15.20 2.83 4.73
CA LEU A 43 -14.60 4.12 5.05
C LEU A 43 -15.02 4.62 6.44
N PRO A 44 -14.13 5.33 7.15
CA PRO A 44 -14.46 5.92 8.43
C PRO A 44 -15.46 7.05 8.27
N VAL A 45 -16.57 6.98 8.99
CA VAL A 45 -17.56 8.06 9.11
C VAL A 45 -17.45 8.62 10.52
N THR A 46 -16.54 9.58 10.74
CA THR A 46 -16.37 10.24 12.02
C THR A 46 -16.41 11.77 11.84
N ASN A 47 -16.88 12.49 12.87
CA ASN A 47 -16.88 13.96 12.88
C ASN A 47 -15.49 14.57 13.19
N ASP A 48 -14.51 13.73 13.51
CA ASP A 48 -13.14 14.15 13.85
C ASP A 48 -12.21 13.94 12.65
N SER A 49 -11.72 15.05 12.08
CA SER A 49 -10.82 15.05 10.92
C SER A 49 -9.51 14.32 11.20
N LEU A 50 -8.94 14.45 12.40
CA LEU A 50 -7.68 13.83 12.78
C LEU A 50 -7.84 12.30 12.88
N ARG A 51 -8.95 11.86 13.48
CA ARG A 51 -9.27 10.44 13.57
C ARG A 51 -9.53 9.82 12.20
N ASN A 52 -10.26 10.52 11.33
CA ASN A 52 -10.46 10.09 9.95
C ASN A 52 -9.13 9.96 9.21
N PHE A 53 -8.22 10.93 9.38
CA PHE A 53 -6.90 10.89 8.77
C PHE A 53 -6.09 9.67 9.25
N ALA A 54 -6.01 9.44 10.55
CA ALA A 54 -5.31 8.29 11.12
C ALA A 54 -5.92 6.94 10.69
N GLN A 55 -7.25 6.85 10.65
CA GLN A 55 -7.95 5.64 10.19
C GLN A 55 -7.68 5.36 8.71
N LEU A 56 -7.71 6.38 7.85
CA LEU A 56 -7.44 6.19 6.43
C LEU A 56 -5.96 5.82 6.17
N ILE A 57 -5.02 6.34 6.97
CA ILE A 57 -3.62 5.85 6.96
C ILE A 57 -3.57 4.35 7.27
N TYR A 58 -4.28 3.90 8.30
CA TYR A 58 -4.32 2.50 8.67
C TYR A 58 -4.95 1.62 7.59
N LEU A 59 -6.12 2.01 7.05
CA LEU A 59 -6.80 1.29 5.96
C LEU A 59 -5.94 1.24 4.69
N SER A 60 -5.22 2.31 4.36
CA SER A 60 -4.31 2.30 3.20
C SER A 60 -3.17 1.28 3.36
N GLN A 61 -2.66 1.07 4.58
CA GLN A 61 -1.64 0.05 4.82
C GLN A 61 -2.21 -1.37 4.72
N ILE A 62 -3.43 -1.60 5.21
CA ILE A 62 -4.15 -2.88 5.02
C ILE A 62 -4.34 -3.16 3.54
N ASN A 63 -4.88 -2.20 2.78
CA ASN A 63 -5.12 -2.35 1.36
C ASN A 63 -3.83 -2.71 0.62
N GLN A 64 -2.73 -1.97 0.85
CA GLN A 64 -1.43 -2.27 0.27
C GLN A 64 -0.92 -3.67 0.64
N ALA A 65 -0.99 -4.06 1.92
CA ALA A 65 -0.51 -5.36 2.39
C ALA A 65 -1.29 -6.52 1.76
N MET A 66 -2.62 -6.41 1.70
CA MET A 66 -3.48 -7.43 1.10
C MET A 66 -3.29 -7.52 -0.41
N THR A 67 -3.14 -6.38 -1.11
CA THR A 67 -2.84 -6.40 -2.55
C THR A 67 -1.52 -7.11 -2.83
N LEU A 68 -0.45 -6.79 -2.10
CA LEU A 68 0.84 -7.46 -2.26
C LEU A 68 0.73 -8.96 -1.97
N LYS A 69 0.01 -9.35 -0.90
CA LYS A 69 -0.25 -10.75 -0.58
C LYS A 69 -0.95 -11.49 -1.72
N SER A 70 -2.03 -10.93 -2.25
CA SER A 70 -2.79 -11.55 -3.33
C SER A 70 -1.94 -11.73 -4.59
N VAL A 71 -1.11 -10.73 -4.94
CA VAL A 71 -0.18 -10.84 -6.07
C VAL A 71 0.89 -11.91 -5.81
N SER A 72 1.43 -11.97 -4.60
CA SER A 72 2.41 -13.00 -4.21
C SER A 72 1.84 -14.41 -4.31
N ASP A 73 0.65 -14.63 -3.77
CA ASP A 73 -0.03 -15.92 -3.84
C ASP A 73 -0.27 -16.32 -5.30
N LEU A 74 -0.73 -15.38 -6.15
CA LEU A 74 -0.93 -15.63 -7.57
C LEU A 74 0.38 -15.97 -8.31
N CYS A 75 1.46 -15.24 -8.04
CA CYS A 75 2.77 -15.51 -8.64
C CYS A 75 3.30 -16.88 -8.23
N ARG A 76 3.14 -17.30 -6.97
CA ARG A 76 3.51 -18.64 -6.49
C ARG A 76 2.65 -19.74 -7.11
N LEU A 77 1.37 -19.47 -7.36
CA LEU A 77 0.53 -20.41 -8.10
C LEU A 77 1.00 -20.55 -9.56
N HIS A 78 1.30 -19.43 -10.22
CA HIS A 78 1.81 -19.42 -11.59
C HIS A 78 3.27 -19.87 -11.74
N SER A 79 4.01 -20.10 -10.65
CA SER A 79 5.35 -20.69 -10.71
C SER A 79 5.31 -22.20 -10.92
N SER A 80 4.16 -22.84 -10.67
CA SER A 80 3.98 -24.27 -10.94
C SER A 80 3.92 -24.55 -12.44
N THR A 81 4.61 -25.62 -12.87
CA THR A 81 4.58 -26.11 -14.26
C THR A 81 3.20 -26.60 -14.69
N ASP A 82 2.35 -26.96 -13.72
CA ASP A 82 1.01 -27.50 -13.97
C ASP A 82 -0.05 -26.39 -14.13
N MET A 83 0.29 -25.14 -13.79
CA MET A 83 -0.58 -23.97 -13.93
C MET A 83 -0.16 -23.10 -15.11
N ILE A 84 -0.24 -23.68 -16.31
CA ILE A 84 -0.16 -22.94 -17.57
C ILE A 84 -1.57 -22.73 -18.10
N ASN A 85 -1.93 -21.48 -18.38
CA ASN A 85 -3.21 -21.16 -18.99
C ASN A 85 -3.24 -21.74 -20.42
N PRO A 86 -4.12 -22.70 -20.75
CA PRO A 86 -4.11 -23.37 -22.05
C PRO A 86 -4.57 -22.46 -23.20
N LYS A 87 -5.26 -21.34 -22.89
CA LYS A 87 -5.72 -20.37 -23.89
C LYS A 87 -4.66 -19.32 -24.21
N THR A 88 -3.87 -18.90 -23.23
CA THR A 88 -2.89 -17.81 -23.38
C THR A 88 -1.44 -18.27 -23.38
N GLY A 89 -1.17 -19.51 -22.95
CA GLY A 89 0.19 -20.04 -22.74
C GLY A 89 0.94 -19.40 -21.57
N GLN A 90 0.28 -18.57 -20.75
CA GLN A 90 0.91 -17.86 -19.64
C GLN A 90 1.09 -18.76 -18.42
N GLY A 91 2.26 -18.69 -17.78
CA GLY A 91 2.66 -19.48 -16.62
C GLY A 91 4.16 -19.29 -16.33
N HIS A 92 4.77 -20.20 -15.59
CA HIS A 92 6.21 -20.22 -15.30
C HIS A 92 6.74 -18.92 -14.69
N THR A 93 6.01 -18.34 -13.73
CA THR A 93 6.49 -17.16 -13.01
C THR A 93 7.64 -17.57 -12.09
N MET A 94 8.88 -17.14 -12.40
CA MET A 94 10.08 -17.51 -11.65
C MET A 94 10.58 -16.44 -10.67
N GLY A 95 9.83 -15.35 -10.50
CA GLY A 95 10.22 -14.28 -9.60
C GLY A 95 9.11 -13.26 -9.38
N LEU A 96 9.16 -12.65 -8.21
CA LEU A 96 8.32 -11.53 -7.83
C LEU A 96 9.23 -10.48 -7.18
N MET A 97 9.26 -9.28 -7.73
CA MET A 97 9.91 -8.12 -7.15
C MET A 97 8.88 -7.01 -7.08
N TYR A 98 8.51 -6.59 -5.87
CA TYR A 98 7.52 -5.53 -5.70
C TYR A 98 8.21 -4.16 -5.72
N TRP A 99 7.51 -3.17 -6.27
CA TRP A 99 7.89 -1.78 -6.17
C TRP A 99 7.19 -1.14 -4.95
N GLN A 100 7.87 -0.51 -4.00
CA GLN A 100 9.32 -0.37 -3.80
C GLN A 100 9.68 -0.79 -2.37
N ILE A 101 10.96 -0.96 -2.05
CA ILE A 101 11.35 -1.39 -0.70
C ILE A 101 11.28 -0.24 0.32
N ASN A 102 11.92 0.90 0.06
CA ASN A 102 12.10 2.01 1.01
C ASN A 102 11.73 3.38 0.43
N ASP A 103 11.57 4.34 1.34
CA ASP A 103 11.34 5.76 1.03
C ASP A 103 12.60 6.62 1.22
N ILE A 104 12.75 7.65 0.38
CA ILE A 104 13.82 8.65 0.48
C ILE A 104 13.44 9.89 1.31
N TRP A 105 12.13 10.13 1.49
CA TRP A 105 11.56 11.19 2.35
C TRP A 105 10.16 10.79 2.84
N GLN A 106 9.55 11.54 3.75
CA GLN A 106 8.18 11.31 4.21
C GLN A 106 7.16 11.75 3.15
N ALA A 107 6.53 10.81 2.45
CA ALA A 107 5.47 11.05 1.46
C ALA A 107 4.58 9.81 1.29
N PRO A 108 3.39 9.94 0.70
CA PRO A 108 2.63 8.80 0.21
C PRO A 108 3.40 8.08 -0.92
N THR A 109 3.79 6.83 -0.68
CA THR A 109 4.54 6.00 -1.64
C THR A 109 4.20 4.51 -1.52
N TRP A 110 4.54 3.75 -2.55
CA TRP A 110 4.44 2.28 -2.55
C TRP A 110 5.49 1.56 -1.70
N ALA A 111 6.35 2.26 -0.95
CA ALA A 111 7.36 1.60 -0.15
C ALA A 111 6.76 0.73 0.94
N THR A 112 7.47 -0.32 1.35
CA THR A 112 7.13 -1.13 2.53
C THR A 112 7.87 -0.68 3.80
N ILE A 113 8.99 0.02 3.64
CA ILE A 113 9.78 0.62 4.71
C ILE A 113 9.70 2.15 4.57
N GLU A 114 9.29 2.84 5.63
CA GLU A 114 9.20 4.29 5.66
C GLU A 114 10.57 4.95 5.79
N TYR A 115 10.62 6.25 5.47
CA TYR A 115 11.74 7.09 5.84
C TYR A 115 11.92 7.05 7.37
N GLY A 116 13.13 6.72 7.83
CA GLY A 116 13.39 6.41 9.25
C GLY A 116 13.30 4.93 9.61
N LEU A 117 13.29 4.03 8.60
CA LEU A 117 13.40 2.57 8.76
C LEU A 117 12.24 1.90 9.50
N LYS A 118 11.12 2.60 9.66
CA LYS A 118 9.91 2.01 10.25
C LYS A 118 9.23 1.09 9.25
N TRP A 119 8.87 -0.11 9.69
CA TRP A 119 8.14 -1.07 8.86
C TRP A 119 6.67 -0.66 8.75
N LYS A 120 6.16 -0.59 7.52
CA LYS A 120 4.71 -0.56 7.25
C LYS A 120 4.15 -1.97 7.44
N MET A 121 2.83 -2.07 7.61
CA MET A 121 2.12 -3.35 7.71
C MET A 121 2.51 -4.32 6.56
N SER A 122 2.67 -3.80 5.35
CA SER A 122 3.07 -4.55 4.17
C SER A 122 4.41 -5.27 4.33
N HIS A 123 5.40 -4.70 5.04
CA HIS A 123 6.70 -5.36 5.23
C HIS A 123 6.62 -6.59 6.14
N TYR A 124 5.73 -6.57 7.13
CA TYR A 124 5.45 -7.77 7.93
C TYR A 124 4.84 -8.89 7.09
N TYR A 125 3.94 -8.55 6.16
CA TYR A 125 3.40 -9.52 5.21
C TYR A 125 4.48 -10.03 4.25
N VAL A 126 5.40 -9.17 3.80
CA VAL A 126 6.54 -9.57 2.93
C VAL A 126 7.34 -10.70 3.57
N GLY A 127 7.62 -10.62 4.87
CA GLY A 127 8.30 -11.71 5.59
C GLY A 127 7.56 -13.06 5.51
N HIS A 128 6.22 -13.05 5.52
CA HIS A 128 5.42 -14.27 5.37
C HIS A 128 5.31 -14.72 3.90
N MET A 129 5.22 -13.78 2.97
CA MET A 129 5.08 -14.05 1.52
C MET A 129 6.31 -14.74 0.92
N TYR A 130 7.50 -14.34 1.37
CA TYR A 130 8.78 -14.89 0.91
C TYR A 130 9.33 -15.99 1.84
N ALA A 131 8.52 -16.50 2.76
CA ALA A 131 8.89 -17.71 3.50
C ALA A 131 9.06 -18.89 2.52
N PRO A 132 10.08 -19.74 2.73
CA PRO A 132 10.38 -20.89 1.85
C PRO A 132 9.26 -21.94 1.85
#